data_AF-A0A2H0A6Y0-F1
#
_entry.id   AF-A0A2H0A6Y0-F1
#
_cell.length_a   1.000
_cell.length_b   1.000
_cell.length_c   1.000
_cell.angle_alpha   90.00
_cell.angle_beta   90.00
_cell.angle_gamma   90.00
#
_symmetry.space_group_name_H-M   'P 1'
#
loop_
_entity.id
_entity.type
_entity.pdbx_description
1 polymer ?
#
loop_
_entity_poly.entity_id
_entity_poly.type
_entity_poly.pdbx_seq_one_letter_code
_entity_poly.pdbx_strand_id
1 'polypeptide(L)'
;MNLFELLDQKLFLMINNGMANPVLDIVFKALSWSGEWFIAVVAALMLAKTGWRRMLQATVVMMLFVVLFIPVQTTLKAVANTPRPANLFEHQIETGDLQIRFLEKTHLRNNGFPSGHSMLAFLTMTYAGLVVRRYRAWALILASL
;
A
#
# COMPACT_ATOMS: atom_id res chain seq x y z
N MET A 1 -12.61 14.93 -17.72
CA MET A 1 -12.02 13.67 -17.24
C MET A 1 -11.18 13.09 -18.37
N ASN A 2 -9.89 12.85 -18.14
CA ASN A 2 -9.01 12.27 -19.15
C ASN A 2 -9.16 10.74 -19.20
N LEU A 3 -8.53 10.08 -20.20
CA LEU A 3 -8.61 8.63 -20.37
C LEU A 3 -8.09 7.86 -19.14
N PHE A 4 -7.01 8.33 -18.52
CA PHE A 4 -6.40 7.66 -17.37
C PHE A 4 -7.29 7.72 -16.13
N GLU A 5 -7.90 8.87 -15.86
CA GLU A 5 -8.88 9.04 -14.78
C GLU A 5 -10.09 8.11 -14.97
N LEU A 6 -10.57 7.97 -16.21
CA LEU A 6 -11.69 7.09 -16.53
C LEU A 6 -11.33 5.61 -16.35
N LEU A 7 -10.13 5.21 -16.73
CA LEU A 7 -9.64 3.84 -16.52
C LEU A 7 -9.41 3.55 -15.04
N ASP A 8 -8.84 4.49 -14.28
CA ASP A 8 -8.62 4.37 -12.84
C ASP A 8 -9.95 4.19 -12.08
N GLN A 9 -10.94 5.04 -12.36
CA GLN A 9 -12.28 4.92 -11.78
C GLN A 9 -12.97 3.60 -12.14
N LYS A 10 -12.90 3.19 -13.41
CA LYS A 10 -13.49 1.90 -13.84
C LYS A 10 -12.81 0.71 -13.16
N LEU A 11 -11.49 0.74 -13.06
CA LEU A 11 -10.73 -0.31 -12.38
C LEU A 11 -11.07 -0.36 -10.89
N PHE A 12 -11.14 0.80 -10.23
CA PHE A 12 -11.56 0.92 -8.84
C PHE A 12 -12.95 0.31 -8.62
N LEU A 13 -13.94 0.69 -9.42
CA LEU A 13 -15.30 0.16 -9.31
C LEU A 13 -15.37 -1.34 -9.62
N MET A 14 -14.61 -1.81 -10.61
CA MET A 14 -14.53 -3.22 -10.94
C MET A 14 -13.99 -4.04 -9.76
N ILE A 15 -12.93 -3.57 -9.10
CA ILE A 15 -12.34 -4.27 -7.95
C ILE A 15 -13.25 -4.16 -6.74
N ASN A 16 -13.66 -2.95 -6.37
CA ASN A 16 -14.47 -2.68 -5.18
C ASN A 16 -15.80 -3.43 -5.22
N ASN A 17 -16.50 -3.44 -6.35
CA ASN A 17 -17.81 -4.09 -6.48
C ASN A 17 -17.68 -5.57 -6.87
N GLY A 18 -16.72 -5.91 -7.73
CA GLY A 18 -16.53 -7.28 -8.21
C GLY A 18 -15.94 -8.22 -7.15
N MET A 19 -15.19 -7.69 -6.18
CA MET A 19 -14.61 -8.46 -5.07
C MET A 19 -15.28 -8.15 -3.73
N ALA A 20 -16.42 -7.46 -3.72
CA ALA A 20 -17.16 -7.12 -2.51
C ALA A 20 -17.62 -8.39 -1.78
N ASN A 21 -17.06 -8.66 -0.60
CA ASN A 21 -17.43 -9.81 0.22
C ASN A 21 -17.19 -9.51 1.71
N PRO A 22 -18.15 -9.76 2.62
CA PRO A 22 -17.97 -9.54 4.06
C PRO A 22 -16.75 -10.24 4.67
N VAL A 23 -16.38 -11.43 4.17
CA VAL A 23 -15.19 -12.16 4.62
C VAL A 23 -13.92 -11.44 4.16
N LEU A 24 -13.89 -10.98 2.91
CA LEU A 24 -12.74 -10.23 2.39
C LEU A 24 -12.58 -8.88 3.10
N ASP A 25 -13.68 -8.23 3.49
CA ASP A 25 -13.61 -6.99 4.27
C ASP A 25 -12.89 -7.20 5.61
N ILE A 26 -13.12 -8.32 6.30
CA ILE A 26 -12.43 -8.67 7.55
C ILE A 26 -10.94 -8.90 7.28
N VAL A 27 -10.61 -9.65 6.22
CA VAL A 27 -9.23 -9.94 5.83
C VAL A 27 -8.49 -8.65 5.49
N PHE A 28 -9.05 -7.80 4.62
CA PHE A 28 -8.41 -6.55 4.22
C PHE A 28 -8.33 -5.54 5.35
N LYS A 29 -9.29 -5.54 6.28
CA LYS A 29 -9.19 -4.71 7.50
C LYS A 29 -8.05 -5.16 8.39
N ALA A 30 -7.88 -6.47 8.59
CA ALA A 30 -6.76 -7.03 9.34
C ALA A 30 -5.42 -6.73 8.65
N LEU A 31 -5.34 -6.89 7.33
CA LEU A 31 -4.16 -6.56 6.53
C LEU A 31 -3.85 -5.06 6.56
N SER A 32 -4.85 -4.19 6.48
CA SER A 32 -4.65 -2.74 6.55
C SER A 32 -4.14 -2.30 7.92
N TRP A 33 -4.69 -2.87 9.00
CA TRP A 33 -4.26 -2.55 10.36
C TRP A 33 -2.87 -3.09 10.70
N SER A 34 -2.55 -4.30 10.22
CA SER A 34 -1.26 -4.95 10.50
C SER A 34 -0.18 -4.65 9.47
N GLY A 35 -0.54 -4.15 8.28
CA GLY A 35 0.26 -4.22 7.05
C GLY A 35 1.68 -3.69 7.21
N GLU A 36 1.86 -2.50 7.79
CA GLU A 36 3.20 -1.92 7.97
C GLU A 36 4.06 -2.77 8.93
N TRP A 37 3.50 -3.18 10.07
CA TRP A 37 4.21 -3.97 11.07
C TRP A 37 4.45 -5.41 10.60
N PHE A 38 3.47 -6.01 9.94
CA PHE A 38 3.55 -7.36 9.38
C PHE A 38 4.66 -7.43 8.36
N ILE A 39 4.72 -6.49 7.43
CA ILE A 39 5.77 -6.41 6.43
C ILE A 39 7.15 -6.21 7.09
N ALA A 40 7.24 -5.31 8.07
CA ALA A 40 8.49 -5.09 8.81
C ALA A 40 8.96 -6.37 9.53
N VAL A 41 8.06 -7.11 10.18
CA VAL A 41 8.36 -8.38 10.85
C VAL A 41 8.84 -9.43 9.85
N VAL A 42 8.14 -9.60 8.72
CA VAL A 42 8.54 -10.58 7.70
C VAL A 42 9.91 -10.23 7.11
N ALA A 43 10.16 -8.96 6.80
CA ALA A 43 11.46 -8.51 6.33
C ALA A 43 12.57 -8.76 7.35
N ALA A 44 12.32 -8.48 8.64
CA ALA A 44 13.26 -8.77 9.71
C ALA A 44 13.59 -10.27 9.82
N LEU A 45 12.57 -11.14 9.74
CA LEU A 45 12.75 -12.59 9.75
C LEU A 45 13.55 -13.09 8.54
N MET A 46 13.34 -12.50 7.36
CA MET A 46 14.16 -12.77 6.17
C MET A 46 15.61 -12.37 6.42
N LEU A 47 15.85 -11.13 6.84
CA LEU A 47 17.20 -10.58 7.05
C LEU A 47 17.96 -11.32 8.15
N ALA A 48 17.28 -11.81 9.19
CA ALA A 48 17.88 -12.61 10.25
C ALA A 48 18.59 -13.88 9.74
N LYS A 49 18.18 -14.41 8.57
CA LYS A 49 18.83 -15.58 7.93
C LYS A 49 20.23 -15.27 7.38
N THR A 50 20.65 -14.02 7.32
CA THR A 50 21.96 -13.61 6.77
C THR A 50 23.09 -13.52 7.80
N GLY A 51 22.76 -13.68 9.09
CA GLY A 51 23.67 -13.48 10.22
C GLY A 51 23.72 -12.02 10.69
N TRP A 52 24.06 -11.81 11.96
CA TRP A 52 23.93 -10.52 12.67
C TRP A 52 24.56 -9.32 11.93
N ARG A 53 25.80 -9.45 11.45
CA ARG A 53 26.50 -8.34 10.78
C ARG A 53 25.82 -7.91 9.49
N ARG A 54 25.42 -8.87 8.65
CA ARG A 54 24.73 -8.59 7.38
C ARG A 54 23.31 -8.09 7.61
N MET A 55 22.62 -8.64 8.61
CA MET A 55 21.30 -8.16 9.03
C MET A 55 21.39 -6.69 9.45
N LEU A 56 22.33 -6.32 10.32
CA LEU A 56 22.51 -4.92 10.74
C LEU A 56 22.78 -3.99 9.56
N GLN A 57 23.72 -4.35 8.68
CA GLN A 57 24.03 -3.56 7.49
C GLN A 57 22.80 -3.38 6.60
N ALA A 58 22.07 -4.46 6.34
CA ALA A 58 20.86 -4.43 5.53
C ALA A 58 19.76 -3.57 6.18
N THR A 59 19.54 -3.70 7.48
CA THR A 59 18.56 -2.89 8.21
C THR A 59 18.91 -1.41 8.17
N VAL A 60 20.19 -1.05 8.35
CA VAL A 60 20.64 0.35 8.26
C VAL A 60 20.39 0.91 6.86
N VAL A 61 20.75 0.18 5.82
CA VAL A 61 20.51 0.60 4.42
C VAL A 61 19.01 0.75 4.15
N MET A 62 18.18 -0.18 4.63
CA MET A 62 16.73 -0.11 4.50
C MET A 62 16.15 1.12 5.20
N MET A 63 16.61 1.43 6.43
CA MET A 63 16.20 2.64 7.15
C MET A 63 16.61 3.91 6.41
N LEU A 64 17.80 3.96 5.81
CA LEU A 64 18.22 5.09 4.98
C LEU A 64 17.28 5.29 3.78
N PHE A 65 16.87 4.21 3.11
CA PHE A 65 15.88 4.31 2.04
C PHE A 65 14.52 4.81 2.54
N VAL A 66 14.03 4.33 3.70
CA VAL A 66 12.77 4.81 4.29
C VAL A 66 12.84 6.29 4.63
N VAL A 67 13.96 6.79 5.14
CA VAL A 67 14.15 8.22 5.42
C VAL A 67 14.15 9.05 4.13
N LEU A 68 14.84 8.59 3.08
CA LEU A 68 14.85 9.25 1.77
C LEU A 68 13.47 9.17 1.07
N PHE A 69 12.66 8.20 1.44
CA PHE A 69 11.36 7.95 0.86
C PHE A 69 10.31 8.99 1.28
N ILE A 70 10.37 9.47 2.53
CA ILE A 70 9.44 10.47 3.09
C ILE A 70 9.35 11.74 2.20
N PRO A 71 10.45 12.45 1.87
CA PRO A 71 10.36 13.67 1.07
C PRO A 71 9.86 13.41 -0.36
N VAL A 72 10.18 12.25 -0.94
CA VAL A 72 9.67 11.85 -2.27
C VAL A 72 8.15 11.69 -2.22
N GLN A 73 7.65 10.94 -1.23
CA GLN A 73 6.22 10.71 -1.08
C GLN A 73 5.45 12.02 -0.81
N THR A 74 5.94 12.87 0.09
CA THR A 74 5.27 14.14 0.43
C THR A 74 5.24 15.09 -0.77
N THR A 75 6.34 15.17 -1.53
CA THR A 75 6.42 15.99 -2.74
C THR A 75 5.44 15.49 -3.80
N LEU A 76 5.42 14.18 -4.07
CA LEU A 76 4.52 13.59 -5.06
C LEU A 76 3.05 13.77 -4.67
N LYS A 77 2.71 13.64 -3.38
CA LYS A 77 1.36 13.90 -2.87
C LYS A 77 0.95 15.36 -3.09
N ALA A 78 1.83 16.30 -2.79
CA ALA A 78 1.57 17.72 -2.96
C ALA A 78 1.40 18.11 -4.43
N VAL A 79 2.21 17.55 -5.33
CA VAL A 79 2.15 17.83 -6.78
C VAL A 79 0.91 17.21 -7.41
N ALA A 80 0.58 15.95 -7.08
CA ALA A 80 -0.55 15.27 -7.68
C ALA A 80 -1.89 15.77 -7.13
N ASN A 81 -1.95 16.09 -5.83
CA ASN A 81 -3.15 16.53 -5.10
C ASN A 81 -4.44 15.77 -5.51
N THR A 82 -4.32 14.46 -5.73
CA THR A 82 -5.40 13.68 -6.31
C THR A 82 -6.50 13.44 -5.27
N PRO A 83 -7.78 13.67 -5.63
CA PRO A 83 -8.90 13.34 -4.77
C PRO A 83 -8.98 11.83 -4.58
N ARG A 84 -9.40 11.40 -3.39
CA ARG A 84 -9.64 9.97 -3.13
C ARG A 84 -10.99 9.52 -3.72
N PRO A 85 -11.19 8.23 -4.00
CA PRO A 85 -12.47 7.70 -4.49
C PRO A 85 -13.67 8.10 -3.62
N ALA A 86 -13.49 8.21 -2.31
CA ALA A 86 -14.54 8.66 -1.38
C ALA A 86 -15.07 10.08 -1.70
N ASN A 87 -14.21 11.00 -2.13
CA ASN A 87 -14.61 12.35 -2.53
C ASN A 87 -15.17 12.37 -3.96
N LEU A 88 -14.59 11.57 -4.86
CA LEU A 88 -14.99 11.54 -6.27
C LEU A 88 -16.44 11.06 -6.44
N PHE A 89 -16.87 10.14 -5.58
CA PHE A 89 -18.20 9.52 -5.66
C PHE A 89 -19.12 9.95 -4.50
N GLU A 90 -18.78 10.98 -3.74
CA GLU A 90 -19.50 11.41 -2.52
C GLU A 90 -21.01 11.55 -2.77
N HIS A 91 -21.38 12.28 -3.83
CA HIS A 91 -22.80 12.50 -4.17
C HIS A 91 -23.55 11.18 -4.47
N GLN A 92 -22.92 10.26 -5.21
CA GLN A 92 -23.54 8.98 -5.60
C GLN A 92 -23.65 8.01 -4.41
N ILE A 93 -22.74 8.12 -3.44
CA ILE A 93 -22.81 7.37 -2.19
C ILE A 93 -23.94 7.92 -1.31
N GLU A 94 -24.07 9.25 -1.24
CA GLU A 94 -25.12 9.93 -0.44
C GLU A 94 -26.52 9.68 -0.98
N THR A 95 -26.71 9.67 -2.31
CA THR A 95 -28.00 9.35 -2.94
C THR A 95 -28.33 7.86 -2.92
N GLY A 96 -27.37 7.01 -2.56
CA GLY A 96 -27.51 5.54 -2.55
C GLY A 96 -27.37 4.89 -3.93
N ASP A 97 -27.03 5.67 -4.95
CA ASP A 97 -26.82 5.20 -6.33
C ASP A 97 -25.57 4.30 -6.45
N LEU A 98 -24.60 4.46 -5.54
CA LEU A 98 -23.36 3.70 -5.52
C LEU A 98 -22.98 3.25 -4.11
N GLN A 99 -22.85 1.95 -3.90
CA GLN A 99 -22.31 1.40 -2.65
C GLN A 99 -20.80 1.17 -2.78
N ILE A 100 -20.01 1.94 -2.05
CA ILE A 100 -18.55 1.73 -1.94
C ILE A 100 -18.22 1.16 -0.57
N ARG A 101 -17.33 0.15 -0.53
CA ARG A 101 -16.88 -0.47 0.71
C ARG A 101 -15.58 0.20 1.14
N PHE A 102 -15.64 0.96 2.21
CA PHE A 102 -14.45 1.56 2.83
C PHE A 102 -14.08 0.79 4.09
N LEU A 103 -12.82 0.36 4.18
CA LEU A 103 -12.29 -0.36 5.35
C LEU A 103 -12.08 0.56 6.56
N GLU A 104 -11.74 1.82 6.29
CA GLU A 104 -11.63 2.88 7.28
C GLU A 104 -12.58 4.01 6.94
N LYS A 105 -13.41 4.42 7.91
CA LYS A 105 -14.28 5.60 7.81
C LYS A 105 -13.49 6.92 8.00
N THR A 106 -12.22 6.83 8.37
CA THR A 106 -11.39 7.97 8.76
C THR A 106 -10.88 8.74 7.54
N HIS A 107 -11.60 9.82 7.21
CA HIS A 107 -11.13 11.18 6.85
C HIS A 107 -10.00 11.40 5.82
N LEU A 108 -9.56 10.40 5.07
CA LEU A 108 -8.60 10.62 4.00
C LEU A 108 -9.34 11.07 2.74
N ARG A 109 -9.58 12.37 2.67
CA ARG A 109 -10.31 13.03 1.58
C ARG A 109 -9.40 13.35 0.37
N ASN A 110 -8.18 13.80 0.64
CA ASN A 110 -7.22 14.23 -0.38
C ASN A 110 -5.91 13.40 -0.32
N ASN A 111 -4.99 13.66 -1.26
CA ASN A 111 -3.69 12.99 -1.38
C ASN A 111 -3.82 11.46 -1.55
N GLY A 112 -4.64 11.07 -2.53
CA GLY A 112 -4.85 9.67 -2.91
C GLY A 112 -3.62 9.03 -3.54
N PHE A 113 -2.82 9.81 -4.27
CA PHE A 113 -1.62 9.34 -4.95
C PHE A 113 -0.34 10.01 -4.42
N PRO A 114 0.75 9.26 -4.25
CA PRO A 114 0.82 7.80 -4.23
C PRO A 114 0.48 7.19 -2.85
N SER A 115 0.15 5.90 -2.82
CA SER A 115 -0.12 5.14 -1.59
C SER A 115 1.15 4.94 -0.76
N GLY A 116 1.15 5.41 0.50
CA GLY A 116 2.28 5.24 1.41
C GLY A 116 2.53 3.79 1.79
N HIS A 117 1.47 3.09 2.23
CA HIS A 117 1.52 1.68 2.58
C HIS A 117 2.08 0.83 1.44
N SER A 118 1.57 1.00 0.22
CA SER A 118 2.02 0.23 -0.94
C SER A 118 3.49 0.53 -1.24
N MET A 119 3.90 1.79 -1.25
CA MET A 119 5.30 2.10 -1.54
C MET A 119 6.25 1.56 -0.46
N LEU A 120 5.89 1.63 0.82
CA LEU A 120 6.69 1.07 1.92
C LEU A 120 6.76 -0.46 1.82
N ALA A 121 5.64 -1.11 1.48
CA ALA A 121 5.56 -2.56 1.25
C ALA A 121 6.53 -3.00 0.15
N PHE A 122 6.45 -2.34 -1.01
CA PHE A 122 7.33 -2.60 -2.14
C PHE A 122 8.79 -2.31 -1.84
N LEU A 123 9.10 -1.19 -1.19
CA LEU A 123 10.48 -0.86 -0.82
C LEU A 123 11.08 -1.94 0.10
N THR A 124 10.40 -2.22 1.21
CA THR A 124 10.85 -3.14 2.25
C THR A 124 11.03 -4.55 1.71
N MET A 125 10.01 -5.10 1.06
CA MET A 125 10.05 -6.47 0.59
C MET A 125 10.95 -6.66 -0.62
N THR A 126 10.99 -5.72 -1.57
CA THR A 126 11.93 -5.82 -2.70
C THR A 126 13.37 -5.80 -2.20
N TYR A 127 13.69 -4.89 -1.28
CA TYR A 127 15.02 -4.83 -0.69
C TYR A 127 15.38 -6.11 0.07
N ALA A 128 14.50 -6.60 0.94
CA ALA A 128 14.70 -7.86 1.66
C ALA A 128 14.87 -9.05 0.71
N GLY A 129 14.11 -9.10 -0.39
CA GLY A 129 14.22 -10.11 -1.43
C GLY A 129 15.55 -10.05 -2.22
N LEU A 130 16.11 -8.87 -2.41
CA LEU A 130 17.43 -8.69 -3.04
C LEU A 130 18.56 -9.15 -2.12
N VAL A 131 18.46 -8.87 -0.81
CA VAL A 131 19.43 -9.31 0.20
C VAL A 131 19.34 -10.83 0.41
N VAL A 132 18.13 -11.38 0.47
CA VAL A 132 17.87 -12.80 0.72
C VAL A 132 17.24 -13.44 -0.52
N ARG A 133 18.07 -13.62 -1.54
CA ARG A 133 17.65 -14.08 -2.89
C ARG A 133 16.79 -15.35 -2.91
N ARG A 134 16.96 -16.24 -1.92
CA ARG A 134 16.16 -17.46 -1.75
C ARG A 134 14.66 -17.19 -1.68
N TYR A 135 14.24 -16.05 -1.14
CA TYR A 135 12.82 -15.71 -0.95
C TYR A 135 12.34 -14.58 -1.86
N ARG A 136 13.09 -14.21 -2.91
CA ARG A 136 12.77 -13.05 -3.77
C ARG A 136 11.36 -13.08 -4.36
N ALA A 137 10.89 -14.25 -4.79
CA ALA A 137 9.57 -14.40 -5.41
C ALA A 137 8.46 -14.17 -4.38
N TRP A 138 8.60 -14.77 -3.20
CA TRP A 138 7.67 -14.58 -2.08
C TRP A 138 7.67 -13.12 -1.59
N ALA A 139 8.83 -12.47 -1.59
CA ALA A 139 8.93 -11.08 -1.21
C ALA A 139 8.11 -10.17 -2.15
N LEU A 140 8.14 -10.41 -3.46
CA LEU A 140 7.34 -9.64 -4.42
C LEU A 140 5.83 -9.89 -4.28
N ILE A 141 5.43 -11.12 -3.96
CA ILE A 141 4.01 -11.44 -3.70
C ILE A 141 3.54 -10.68 -2.46
N LEU A 142 4.31 -10.72 -1.37
CA LEU A 142 3.97 -10.03 -0.12
C LEU A 142 4.00 -8.50 -0.25
N ALA A 143 4.82 -7.96 -1.15
CA ALA A 143 4.82 -6.53 -1.46
C ALA A 143 3.50 -6.03 -2.05
N SER A 144 2.71 -6.92 -2.65
CA SER A 144 1.45 -6.60 -3.33
C SER A 144 0.19 -6.76 -2.45
N LEU A 145 0.37 -7.20 -1.20
CA LEU A 145 -0.69 -7.31 -0.20
C LEU A 145 -0.94 -5.96 0.49
#